data_AF-A0A1F6V6B7-F1
#
_entry.id   AF-A0A1F6V6B7-F1
#
_cell.length_a   1.000
_cell.length_b   1.000
_cell.length_c   1.000
_cell.angle_alpha   90.00
_cell.angle_beta   90.00
_cell.angle_gamma   90.00
#
_symmetry.space_group_name_H-M   'P 1'
#
loop_
_entity.id
_entity.type
_entity.pdbx_description
1 polymer ?
#
loop_
_entity_poly.entity_id
_entity_poly.type
_entity_poly.pdbx_seq_one_letter_code
_entity_poly.pdbx_strand_id
1 'polypeptide(L)'
;PEHILFYGPPGLGKTTLAHLIAKETGKQIKITSGPAIEKVGDLASVLTNLASGDILFIDEIHRLNKMVEEILYPAMESGVLDIIIGKGPSARTIQLDLPPFTLIAATTRVALVSSPLRSRFSGGVFRLEFYSNEEIAEIIKRSSKILATELEREGLEEIAKRSRFTPRTANYFLKRVRDFAQVHKKKLNKETVREALEMLSVDELGLNPMDKKFLEVLIKKFNGGPVGLKTMSAALSEEEATIEEVIEPYLIQLGLLEKTVRGRVATEKAYAHLNSHKVKSEKS
;
A
#
# COMPACT_ATOMS: atom_id res chain seq x y z
N PRO A 1 2.23 -23.89 -13.23
CA PRO A 1 1.45 -23.18 -12.18
C PRO A 1 1.18 -21.75 -12.65
N GLU A 2 0.05 -21.16 -12.29
CA GLU A 2 -0.26 -19.78 -12.68
C GLU A 2 0.22 -18.80 -11.60
N HIS A 3 0.97 -17.78 -12.00
CA HIS A 3 1.50 -16.77 -11.08
C HIS A 3 0.67 -15.50 -11.10
N ILE A 4 0.45 -14.89 -9.94
CA ILE A 4 -0.47 -13.75 -9.77
C ILE A 4 0.28 -12.51 -9.27
N LEU A 5 -0.01 -11.34 -9.84
CA LEU A 5 0.50 -10.05 -9.35
C LEU A 5 -0.65 -9.16 -8.89
N PHE A 6 -0.63 -8.78 -7.60
CA PHE A 6 -1.49 -7.75 -7.04
C PHE A 6 -0.78 -6.40 -7.04
N TYR A 7 -1.48 -5.34 -7.46
CA TYR A 7 -0.96 -3.99 -7.30
C TYR A 7 -2.03 -3.00 -6.83
N GLY A 8 -1.59 -1.94 -6.16
CA GLY A 8 -2.46 -0.87 -5.69
C GLY A 8 -1.95 -0.27 -4.38
N PRO A 9 -2.59 0.81 -3.89
CA PRO A 9 -2.22 1.49 -2.65
C PRO A 9 -2.00 0.57 -1.44
N PRO A 10 -1.18 0.99 -0.46
CA PRO A 10 -1.02 0.24 0.78
C PRO A 10 -2.34 0.15 1.56
N GLY A 11 -2.53 -0.95 2.29
CA GLY A 11 -3.69 -1.09 3.18
C GLY A 11 -4.98 -1.62 2.55
N LEU A 12 -4.99 -1.94 1.25
CA LEU A 12 -6.17 -2.48 0.54
C LEU A 12 -6.37 -4.00 0.68
N GLY A 13 -5.45 -4.72 1.32
CA GLY A 13 -5.60 -6.15 1.62
C GLY A 13 -4.88 -7.12 0.66
N LYS A 14 -3.85 -6.68 -0.08
CA LYS A 14 -3.04 -7.56 -0.96
C LYS A 14 -2.55 -8.83 -0.25
N THR A 15 -1.91 -8.69 0.91
CA THR A 15 -1.46 -9.82 1.75
C THR A 15 -2.63 -10.67 2.24
N THR A 16 -3.76 -10.04 2.58
CA THR A 16 -4.98 -10.75 3.00
C THR A 16 -5.55 -11.61 1.88
N LEU A 17 -5.59 -11.11 0.64
CA LEU A 17 -6.00 -11.89 -0.52
C LEU A 17 -5.08 -13.08 -0.78
N ALA A 18 -3.76 -12.91 -0.65
CA ALA A 18 -2.82 -14.03 -0.78
C ALA A 18 -3.12 -15.13 0.24
N HIS A 19 -3.37 -14.76 1.51
CA HIS A 19 -3.79 -15.72 2.53
C HIS A 19 -5.14 -16.38 2.24
N LEU A 20 -6.11 -15.64 1.70
CA LEU A 20 -7.40 -16.19 1.31
C LEU A 20 -7.25 -17.21 0.18
N ILE A 21 -6.45 -16.91 -0.85
CA ILE A 21 -6.15 -17.86 -1.93
C ILE A 21 -5.51 -19.13 -1.38
N ALA A 22 -4.53 -19.00 -0.49
CA ALA A 22 -3.91 -20.16 0.16
C ALA A 22 -4.92 -21.00 0.94
N LYS A 23 -5.80 -20.34 1.69
CA LYS A 23 -6.85 -21.00 2.45
C LYS A 23 -7.86 -21.73 1.56
N GLU A 24 -8.37 -21.07 0.52
CA GLU A 24 -9.38 -21.63 -0.39
C GLU A 24 -8.81 -22.77 -1.25
N THR A 25 -7.51 -22.73 -1.56
CA THR A 25 -6.82 -23.80 -2.31
C THR A 25 -6.26 -24.91 -1.43
N GLY A 26 -6.36 -24.78 -0.10
CA GLY A 26 -5.80 -25.74 0.86
C GLY A 26 -4.27 -25.87 0.77
N LYS A 27 -3.57 -24.82 0.33
CA LYS A 27 -2.11 -24.81 0.14
C LYS A 27 -1.41 -24.04 1.26
N GLN A 28 -0.18 -24.43 1.55
CA GLN A 28 0.67 -23.65 2.47
C GLN A 28 1.16 -22.40 1.78
N ILE A 29 1.30 -21.32 2.55
CA ILE A 29 1.81 -20.03 2.07
C ILE A 29 3.06 -19.66 2.85
N LYS A 30 4.15 -19.39 2.12
CA LYS A 30 5.37 -18.79 2.66
C LYS A 30 5.41 -17.32 2.29
N ILE A 31 5.65 -16.48 3.28
CA ILE A 31 5.63 -15.02 3.12
C ILE A 31 7.05 -14.50 3.24
N THR A 32 7.41 -13.61 2.31
CA THR A 32 8.63 -12.81 2.34
C THR A 32 8.34 -11.45 1.68
N SER A 33 9.35 -10.60 1.59
CA SER A 33 9.27 -9.33 0.88
C SER A 33 10.49 -9.12 0.00
N GLY A 34 10.36 -8.31 -1.05
CA GLY A 34 11.46 -7.93 -1.93
C GLY A 34 12.70 -7.47 -1.15
N PRO A 35 12.57 -6.55 -0.17
CA PRO A 35 13.69 -6.10 0.65
C PRO A 35 14.33 -7.20 1.52
N ALA A 36 13.58 -8.24 1.90
CA ALA A 36 14.11 -9.35 2.69
C ALA A 36 14.96 -10.32 1.85
N ILE A 37 14.95 -10.20 0.53
CA ILE A 37 15.73 -11.03 -0.40
C ILE A 37 16.86 -10.19 -0.99
N GLU A 38 18.00 -10.14 -0.31
CA GLU A 38 19.11 -9.27 -0.68
C GLU A 38 20.05 -9.92 -1.70
N LYS A 39 20.15 -11.25 -1.69
CA LYS A 39 21.06 -12.01 -2.57
C LYS A 39 20.40 -13.27 -3.11
N VAL A 40 21.00 -13.82 -4.17
CA VAL A 40 20.55 -15.06 -4.83
C VAL A 40 20.40 -16.22 -3.84
N GLY A 41 21.29 -16.32 -2.86
CA GLY A 41 21.22 -17.34 -1.81
C GLY A 41 19.96 -17.27 -0.94
N ASP A 42 19.43 -16.07 -0.67
CA ASP A 42 18.20 -15.91 0.12
C ASP A 42 16.99 -16.40 -0.67
N LEU A 43 16.91 -16.03 -1.96
CA LEU A 43 15.87 -16.51 -2.85
C LEU A 43 15.93 -18.04 -3.01
N ALA A 44 17.15 -18.57 -3.21
CA ALA A 44 17.37 -20.00 -3.30
C ALA A 44 16.89 -20.74 -2.05
N SER A 45 17.23 -20.24 -0.87
CA SER A 45 16.78 -20.82 0.41
C SER A 45 15.26 -20.83 0.54
N VAL A 46 14.58 -19.77 0.09
CA VAL A 46 13.12 -19.72 0.12
C VAL A 46 12.50 -20.73 -0.85
N LEU A 47 12.99 -20.77 -2.09
CA LEU A 47 12.45 -21.62 -3.15
C LEU A 47 12.68 -23.11 -2.91
N THR A 48 13.89 -23.51 -2.50
CA THR A 48 14.22 -24.94 -2.28
C THR A 48 13.50 -25.55 -1.08
N ASN A 49 13.02 -24.72 -0.15
CA ASN A 49 12.24 -25.19 0.98
C ASN A 49 10.74 -25.37 0.66
N LEU A 50 10.26 -24.97 -0.52
CA LEU A 50 8.84 -25.12 -0.90
C LEU A 50 8.49 -26.59 -1.12
N ALA A 51 7.25 -26.95 -0.83
CA ALA A 51 6.66 -28.22 -1.23
C ALA A 51 5.81 -28.05 -2.51
N SER A 52 5.47 -29.17 -3.16
CA SER A 52 4.64 -29.16 -4.37
C SER A 52 3.25 -28.58 -4.10
N GLY A 53 2.93 -27.52 -4.83
CA GLY A 53 1.70 -26.76 -4.74
C GLY A 53 1.73 -25.62 -3.71
N ASP A 54 2.84 -25.40 -3.01
CA ASP A 54 2.96 -24.27 -2.08
C ASP A 54 2.82 -22.93 -2.80
N ILE A 55 2.40 -21.93 -2.03
CA ILE A 55 2.33 -20.54 -2.45
C ILE A 55 3.52 -19.80 -1.87
N LEU A 56 4.30 -19.15 -2.72
CA LEU A 56 5.28 -18.15 -2.30
C LEU A 56 4.65 -16.76 -2.46
N PHE A 57 4.54 -16.00 -1.38
CA PHE A 57 4.10 -14.62 -1.41
C PHE A 57 5.28 -13.66 -1.21
N ILE A 58 5.51 -12.77 -2.17
CA ILE A 58 6.53 -11.72 -2.11
C ILE A 58 5.85 -10.34 -2.11
N ASP A 59 5.82 -9.68 -0.97
CA ASP A 59 5.40 -8.26 -0.90
C ASP A 59 6.50 -7.32 -1.39
N GLU A 60 6.14 -6.14 -1.88
CA GLU A 60 7.08 -5.18 -2.46
C GLU A 60 8.05 -5.81 -3.48
N ILE A 61 7.55 -6.66 -4.38
CA ILE A 61 8.40 -7.41 -5.33
C ILE A 61 9.29 -6.51 -6.20
N HIS A 62 8.85 -5.27 -6.45
CA HIS A 62 9.60 -4.26 -7.19
C HIS A 62 10.91 -3.81 -6.50
N ARG A 63 11.13 -4.21 -5.24
CA ARG A 63 12.35 -3.93 -4.49
C ARG A 63 13.38 -5.06 -4.54
N LEU A 64 13.09 -6.16 -5.25
CA LEU A 64 14.11 -7.14 -5.59
C LEU A 64 15.21 -6.45 -6.40
N ASN A 65 16.47 -6.75 -6.10
CA ASN A 65 17.55 -6.29 -6.97
C ASN A 65 17.51 -7.05 -8.31
N LYS A 66 18.07 -6.44 -9.35
CA LYS A 66 18.04 -6.97 -10.72
C LYS A 66 18.61 -8.39 -10.83
N MET A 67 19.67 -8.71 -10.09
CA MET A 67 20.28 -10.03 -10.14
C MET A 67 19.35 -11.11 -9.57
N VAL A 68 18.73 -10.84 -8.42
CA VAL A 68 17.75 -11.75 -7.81
C VAL A 68 16.51 -11.89 -8.70
N GLU A 69 16.06 -10.79 -9.30
CA GLU A 69 14.92 -10.78 -10.21
C GLU A 69 15.17 -11.67 -11.44
N GLU A 70 16.35 -11.58 -12.06
CA GLU A 70 16.72 -12.40 -13.22
C GLU A 70 16.79 -13.90 -12.88
N ILE A 71 17.25 -14.24 -11.68
CA ILE A 71 17.27 -15.64 -11.19
C ILE A 71 15.86 -16.17 -10.91
N LEU A 72 14.88 -15.30 -10.64
CA LEU A 72 13.49 -15.71 -10.43
C LEU A 72 12.80 -16.14 -11.75
N TYR A 73 13.29 -15.71 -12.91
CA TYR A 73 12.64 -15.98 -14.20
C TYR A 73 12.53 -17.48 -14.53
N PRO A 74 13.63 -18.28 -14.50
CA PRO A 74 13.54 -19.71 -14.80
C PRO A 74 12.75 -20.48 -13.74
N ALA A 75 12.76 -19.99 -12.50
CA ALA A 75 11.98 -20.58 -11.41
C ALA A 75 10.47 -20.45 -11.66
N MET A 76 10.02 -19.33 -12.24
CA MET A 76 8.62 -19.11 -12.62
C MET A 76 8.23 -19.86 -13.91
N GLU A 77 9.11 -19.88 -14.92
CA GLU A 77 8.77 -20.40 -16.24
C GLU A 77 8.86 -21.92 -16.33
N SER A 78 9.96 -22.48 -15.82
CA SER A 78 10.30 -23.89 -15.99
C SER A 78 10.49 -24.63 -14.66
N GLY A 79 10.35 -23.96 -13.52
CA GLY A 79 10.49 -24.59 -12.21
C GLY A 79 11.92 -25.04 -11.93
N VAL A 80 12.92 -24.30 -12.41
CA VAL A 80 14.34 -24.59 -12.20
C VAL A 80 15.06 -23.38 -11.64
N LEU A 81 16.13 -23.62 -10.89
CA LEU A 81 16.94 -22.57 -10.28
C LEU A 81 18.41 -22.77 -10.61
N ASP A 82 19.00 -21.83 -11.33
CA ASP A 82 20.42 -21.84 -11.67
C ASP A 82 21.23 -21.10 -10.60
N ILE A 83 22.15 -21.80 -9.93
CA ILE A 83 23.03 -21.24 -8.90
C ILE A 83 24.48 -21.37 -9.35
N ILE A 84 25.18 -20.25 -9.37
CA ILE A 84 26.62 -20.22 -9.63
C ILE A 84 27.35 -20.47 -8.31
N ILE A 85 28.13 -21.56 -8.24
CA ILE A 85 28.99 -21.90 -7.10
C ILE A 85 30.45 -21.70 -7.49
N GLY A 86 31.22 -21.03 -6.62
CA GLY A 86 32.63 -20.73 -6.82
C GLY A 86 32.89 -19.29 -7.27
N LYS A 87 34.16 -18.96 -7.55
CA LYS A 87 34.59 -17.62 -8.01
C LYS A 87 35.60 -17.76 -9.15
N GLY A 88 35.53 -16.84 -10.12
CA GLY A 88 36.49 -16.78 -11.23
C GLY A 88 36.31 -17.92 -12.25
N PRO A 89 37.38 -18.31 -12.97
CA PRO A 89 37.32 -19.32 -14.04
C PRO A 89 36.88 -20.72 -13.59
N SER A 90 36.89 -21.00 -12.29
CA SER A 90 36.48 -22.28 -11.71
C SER A 90 35.02 -22.29 -11.24
N ALA A 91 34.28 -21.19 -11.39
CA ALA A 91 32.86 -21.14 -11.08
C ALA A 91 32.08 -22.11 -11.96
N ARG A 92 31.15 -22.84 -11.36
CA ARG A 92 30.26 -23.80 -12.04
C ARG A 92 28.82 -23.46 -11.74
N THR A 93 27.96 -23.54 -12.76
CA THR A 93 26.52 -23.42 -12.59
C THR A 93 25.94 -24.78 -12.24
N ILE A 94 25.15 -24.83 -11.17
CA ILE A 94 24.37 -25.99 -10.78
C ILE A 94 22.90 -25.61 -10.95
N GLN A 95 22.17 -26.45 -11.68
CA GLN A 95 20.74 -26.32 -11.85
C GLN A 95 20.03 -27.19 -10.81
N LEU A 96 19.08 -26.61 -10.10
CA LEU A 96 18.24 -27.29 -9.12
C LEU A 96 16.80 -27.34 -9.63
N ASP A 97 16.17 -28.52 -9.58
CA ASP A 97 14.75 -28.65 -9.86
C ASP A 97 13.94 -28.16 -8.66
N LEU A 98 12.94 -27.32 -8.93
CA LEU A 98 12.01 -26.83 -7.93
C LEU A 98 10.68 -27.59 -8.05
N PRO A 99 10.00 -27.87 -6.93
CA PRO A 99 8.65 -28.38 -6.99
C PRO A 99 7.71 -27.33 -7.62
N PRO A 100 6.64 -27.73 -8.31
CA PRO A 100 5.67 -26.79 -8.84
C PRO A 100 5.10 -25.91 -7.72
N PHE A 101 5.21 -24.60 -7.82
CA PHE A 101 4.72 -23.65 -6.82
C PHE A 101 3.97 -22.50 -7.48
N THR A 102 3.19 -21.76 -6.70
CA THR A 102 2.51 -20.54 -7.18
C THR A 102 3.14 -19.31 -6.53
N LEU A 103 3.78 -18.45 -7.34
CA LEU A 103 4.17 -17.12 -6.91
C LEU A 103 2.94 -16.19 -6.90
N ILE A 104 2.67 -15.59 -5.74
CA ILE A 104 1.80 -14.42 -5.60
C ILE A 104 2.71 -13.23 -5.23
N ALA A 105 2.67 -12.17 -6.01
CA ALA A 105 3.46 -10.98 -5.75
C ALA A 105 2.58 -9.77 -5.46
N ALA A 106 3.11 -8.82 -4.68
CA ALA A 106 2.43 -7.56 -4.42
C ALA A 106 3.36 -6.35 -4.67
N THR A 107 2.78 -5.26 -5.17
CA THR A 107 3.46 -3.97 -5.35
C THR A 107 2.50 -2.80 -5.12
N THR A 108 3.02 -1.60 -4.84
CA THR A 108 2.22 -0.38 -4.78
C THR A 108 1.81 0.08 -6.18
N ARG A 109 2.73 -0.04 -7.14
CA ARG A 109 2.55 0.39 -8.53
C ARG A 109 3.08 -0.66 -9.50
N VAL A 110 2.30 -0.97 -10.52
CA VAL A 110 2.70 -1.93 -11.57
C VAL A 110 3.88 -1.43 -12.40
N ALA A 111 4.03 -0.11 -12.56
CA ALA A 111 5.10 0.51 -13.32
C ALA A 111 6.50 0.26 -12.72
N LEU A 112 6.59 -0.01 -11.41
CA LEU A 112 7.86 -0.29 -10.72
C LEU A 112 8.39 -1.71 -10.98
N VAL A 113 7.54 -2.62 -11.46
CA VAL A 113 7.94 -3.99 -11.79
C VAL A 113 8.49 -4.01 -13.22
N SER A 114 9.61 -4.69 -13.47
CA SER A 114 10.18 -4.76 -14.81
C SER A 114 9.20 -5.40 -15.82
N SER A 115 9.30 -5.03 -17.10
CA SER A 115 8.47 -5.68 -18.13
C SER A 115 8.70 -7.19 -18.23
N PRO A 116 9.96 -7.69 -18.18
CA PRO A 116 10.23 -9.12 -18.13
C PRO A 116 9.54 -9.83 -16.96
N LEU A 117 9.63 -9.31 -15.73
CA LEU A 117 8.99 -9.95 -14.57
C LEU A 117 7.47 -9.90 -14.68
N ARG A 118 6.90 -8.76 -15.11
CA ARG A 118 5.45 -8.62 -15.30
C ARG A 118 4.88 -9.65 -16.28
N SER A 119 5.58 -9.92 -17.37
CA SER A 119 5.11 -10.86 -18.40
C SER A 119 4.99 -12.31 -17.94
N ARG A 120 5.60 -12.65 -16.80
CA ARG A 120 5.62 -14.01 -16.23
C ARG A 120 4.47 -14.28 -15.24
N PHE A 121 3.65 -13.28 -14.94
CA PHE A 121 2.42 -13.45 -14.15
C PHE A 121 1.27 -13.96 -15.02
N SER A 122 1.37 -15.22 -15.44
CA SER A 122 0.42 -15.88 -16.33
C SER A 122 -0.99 -16.03 -15.75
N GLY A 123 -1.12 -16.07 -14.42
CA GLY A 123 -2.40 -16.09 -13.70
C GLY A 123 -3.09 -14.73 -13.59
N GLY A 124 -2.46 -13.67 -14.10
CA GLY A 124 -3.06 -12.35 -14.22
C GLY A 124 -2.45 -11.30 -13.30
N VAL A 125 -2.73 -10.04 -13.68
CA VAL A 125 -2.30 -8.83 -12.96
C VAL A 125 -3.55 -8.08 -12.50
N PHE A 126 -3.77 -8.03 -11.18
CA PHE A 126 -4.99 -7.51 -10.59
C PHE A 126 -4.74 -6.21 -9.86
N ARG A 127 -5.51 -5.18 -10.22
CA ARG A 127 -5.51 -3.88 -9.53
C ARG A 127 -6.47 -3.93 -8.36
N LEU A 128 -5.99 -3.59 -7.17
CA LEU A 128 -6.85 -3.27 -6.04
C LEU A 128 -7.12 -1.78 -6.05
N GLU A 129 -8.40 -1.43 -5.98
CA GLU A 129 -8.87 -0.05 -5.92
C GLU A 129 -9.26 0.33 -4.50
N PHE A 130 -9.41 1.63 -4.27
CA PHE A 130 -9.94 2.14 -3.02
C PHE A 130 -11.38 1.67 -2.82
N TYR A 131 -11.71 1.34 -1.57
CA TYR A 131 -13.06 0.94 -1.20
C TYR A 131 -13.98 2.16 -1.12
N SER A 132 -15.27 1.97 -1.35
CA SER A 132 -16.30 2.96 -1.03
C SER A 132 -16.44 3.14 0.49
N ASN A 133 -17.06 4.24 0.91
CA ASN A 133 -17.34 4.47 2.33
C ASN A 133 -18.31 3.40 2.87
N GLU A 134 -19.24 2.95 2.03
CA GLU A 134 -20.22 1.92 2.33
C GLU A 134 -19.52 0.57 2.60
N GLU A 135 -18.61 0.14 1.72
CA GLU A 135 -17.83 -1.08 1.93
C GLU A 135 -16.94 -0.99 3.17
N ILE A 136 -16.34 0.18 3.43
CA ILE A 136 -15.56 0.39 4.65
C ILE A 136 -16.46 0.30 5.89
N ALA A 137 -17.66 0.87 5.87
CA ALA A 137 -18.60 0.79 6.98
C ALA A 137 -19.01 -0.67 7.26
N GLU A 138 -19.19 -1.49 6.23
CA GLU A 138 -19.44 -2.94 6.38
C GLU A 138 -18.25 -3.66 7.02
N ILE A 139 -17.03 -3.33 6.59
CA ILE A 139 -15.80 -3.88 7.18
C ILE A 139 -15.72 -3.51 8.67
N ILE A 140 -15.94 -2.24 9.02
CA ILE A 140 -15.90 -1.78 10.41
C ILE A 140 -16.98 -2.46 11.23
N LYS A 141 -18.20 -2.60 10.70
CA LYS A 141 -19.33 -3.28 11.37
C LYS A 141 -19.01 -4.75 11.66
N ARG A 142 -18.33 -5.44 10.73
CA ARG A 142 -17.85 -6.80 10.97
C ARG A 142 -16.76 -6.82 12.04
N SER A 143 -15.79 -5.92 11.95
CA SER A 143 -14.69 -5.84 12.91
C SER A 143 -15.13 -5.45 14.31
N SER A 144 -16.16 -4.61 14.47
CA SER A 144 -16.69 -4.23 15.77
C SER A 144 -17.28 -5.44 16.50
N LYS A 145 -18.01 -6.31 15.78
CA LYS A 145 -18.50 -7.59 16.32
C LYS A 145 -17.37 -8.49 16.79
N ILE A 146 -16.29 -8.60 16.00
CA ILE A 146 -15.11 -9.40 16.37
C ILE A 146 -14.44 -8.85 17.64
N LEU A 147 -14.44 -7.53 17.81
CA LEU A 147 -13.87 -6.85 18.99
C LEU A 147 -14.85 -6.76 20.18
N ALA A 148 -16.03 -7.37 20.06
CA ALA A 148 -17.12 -7.27 21.04
C ALA A 148 -17.47 -5.81 21.40
N THR A 149 -17.47 -4.94 20.40
CA THR A 149 -17.86 -3.53 20.52
C THR A 149 -19.11 -3.22 19.69
N GLU A 150 -20.10 -2.65 20.35
CA GLU A 150 -21.27 -2.07 19.68
C GLU A 150 -20.98 -0.61 19.33
N LEU A 151 -20.93 -0.31 18.04
CA LEU A 151 -20.75 1.03 17.50
C LEU A 151 -22.01 1.38 16.71
N GLU A 152 -22.62 2.51 17.02
CA GLU A 152 -23.82 2.98 16.30
C GLU A 152 -23.52 3.27 14.83
N ARG A 153 -24.56 3.23 13.99
CA ARG A 153 -24.42 3.41 12.53
C ARG A 153 -23.68 4.71 12.17
N GLU A 154 -24.02 5.80 12.84
CA GLU A 154 -23.39 7.10 12.60
C GLU A 154 -21.91 7.11 12.96
N GLY A 155 -21.50 6.36 13.98
CA GLY A 155 -20.09 6.18 14.34
C GLY A 155 -19.32 5.36 13.30
N LEU A 156 -19.96 4.34 12.69
CA LEU A 156 -19.38 3.57 11.59
C LEU A 156 -19.10 4.47 10.37
N GLU A 157 -20.10 5.28 9.98
CA GLU A 157 -20.00 6.20 8.85
C GLU A 157 -18.92 7.27 9.10
N GLU A 158 -18.82 7.78 10.33
CA GLU A 158 -17.81 8.78 10.71
C GLU A 158 -16.38 8.22 10.63
N ILE A 159 -16.15 6.98 11.09
CA ILE A 159 -14.86 6.31 10.91
C ILE A 159 -14.61 6.07 9.42
N ALA A 160 -15.59 5.53 8.69
CA ALA A 160 -15.44 5.17 7.29
C ALA A 160 -15.01 6.36 6.42
N LYS A 161 -15.69 7.50 6.57
CA LYS A 161 -15.40 8.76 5.87
C LYS A 161 -13.96 9.23 6.06
N ARG A 162 -13.36 8.99 7.23
CA ARG A 162 -12.01 9.43 7.57
C ARG A 162 -10.94 8.35 7.32
N SER A 163 -11.33 7.13 6.98
CA SER A 163 -10.44 5.95 6.88
C SER A 163 -9.63 5.86 5.59
N ARG A 164 -9.63 6.94 4.80
CA ARG A 164 -8.91 7.02 3.53
C ARG A 164 -9.25 5.93 2.53
N PHE A 165 -10.48 5.43 2.57
CA PHE A 165 -10.92 4.34 1.71
C PHE A 165 -10.09 3.05 1.88
N THR A 166 -9.42 2.87 3.02
CA THR A 166 -8.57 1.71 3.29
C THR A 166 -9.05 0.90 4.50
N PRO A 167 -9.22 -0.43 4.37
CA PRO A 167 -9.57 -1.31 5.48
C PRO A 167 -8.56 -1.26 6.63
N ARG A 168 -7.26 -1.09 6.32
CA ARG A 168 -6.20 -0.99 7.33
C ARG A 168 -6.42 0.19 8.27
N THR A 169 -6.63 1.39 7.72
CA THR A 169 -6.84 2.61 8.51
C THR A 169 -8.18 2.54 9.26
N ALA A 170 -9.23 2.03 8.62
CA ALA A 170 -10.53 1.84 9.26
C ALA A 170 -10.46 0.97 10.52
N ASN A 171 -9.80 -0.19 10.43
CA ASN A 171 -9.63 -1.08 11.57
C ASN A 171 -8.71 -0.48 12.65
N TYR A 172 -7.71 0.30 12.26
CA TYR A 172 -6.87 1.03 13.20
C TYR A 172 -7.69 2.06 13.99
N PHE A 173 -8.49 2.88 13.31
CA PHE A 173 -9.37 3.87 13.94
C PHE A 173 -10.40 3.21 14.84
N LEU A 174 -11.06 2.14 14.42
CA LEU A 174 -12.00 1.40 15.27
C LEU A 174 -11.35 0.97 16.60
N LYS A 175 -10.13 0.43 16.55
CA LYS A 175 -9.39 0.05 17.75
C LYS A 175 -9.08 1.26 18.64
N ARG A 176 -8.59 2.36 18.07
CA ARG A 176 -8.27 3.58 18.83
C ARG A 176 -9.51 4.24 19.45
N VAL A 177 -10.61 4.32 18.71
CA VAL A 177 -11.90 4.83 19.20
C VAL A 177 -12.41 3.97 20.36
N ARG A 178 -12.31 2.64 20.25
CA ARG A 178 -12.64 1.74 21.36
C ARG A 178 -11.78 2.01 22.58
N ASP A 179 -10.45 2.04 22.40
CA ASP A 179 -9.52 2.24 23.50
C ASP A 179 -9.79 3.59 24.20
N PHE A 180 -10.06 4.65 23.44
CA PHE A 180 -10.47 5.96 23.95
C PHE A 180 -11.80 5.88 24.74
N ALA A 181 -12.84 5.29 24.16
CA ALA A 181 -14.15 5.16 24.80
C ALA A 181 -14.06 4.39 26.13
N GLN A 182 -13.23 3.35 26.20
CA GLN A 182 -13.01 2.58 27.42
C GLN A 182 -12.32 3.40 28.52
N VAL A 183 -11.26 4.14 28.18
CA VAL A 183 -10.52 4.99 29.13
C VAL A 183 -11.40 6.12 29.66
N HIS A 184 -12.16 6.76 28.77
CA HIS A 184 -13.01 7.91 29.11
C HIS A 184 -14.42 7.50 29.60
N LYS A 185 -14.72 6.20 29.68
CA LYS A 185 -16.04 5.65 30.05
C LYS A 185 -17.19 6.24 29.22
N LYS A 186 -16.96 6.44 27.91
CA LYS A 186 -17.93 6.97 26.96
C LYS A 186 -18.60 5.85 26.15
N LYS A 187 -19.81 6.11 25.66
CA LYS A 187 -20.47 5.23 24.69
C LYS A 187 -19.80 5.35 23.33
N LEU A 188 -19.83 4.27 22.55
CA LEU A 188 -19.31 4.26 21.18
C LEU A 188 -20.35 4.84 20.22
N ASN A 189 -20.37 6.16 20.14
CA ASN A 189 -21.23 6.96 19.26
C ASN A 189 -20.38 7.92 18.39
N LYS A 190 -21.06 8.69 17.54
CA LYS A 190 -20.42 9.63 16.60
C LYS A 190 -19.56 10.68 17.30
N GLU A 191 -20.02 11.22 18.41
CA GLU A 191 -19.28 12.24 19.17
C GLU A 191 -17.96 11.67 19.71
N THR A 192 -18.01 10.47 20.28
CA THR A 192 -16.81 9.80 20.80
C THR A 192 -15.82 9.44 19.69
N VAL A 193 -16.32 9.03 18.51
CA VAL A 193 -15.47 8.84 17.32
C VAL A 193 -14.77 10.15 16.95
N ARG A 194 -15.52 11.26 16.86
CA ARG A 194 -14.98 12.57 16.49
C ARG A 194 -13.87 13.00 17.44
N GLU A 195 -14.13 12.95 18.75
CA GLU A 195 -13.15 13.32 19.78
C GLU A 195 -11.89 12.45 19.72
N ALA A 196 -12.06 11.12 19.58
CA ALA A 196 -10.94 10.19 19.50
C ALA A 196 -10.08 10.44 18.26
N LEU A 197 -10.70 10.70 17.10
CA LEU A 197 -9.98 10.98 15.86
C LEU A 197 -9.32 12.35 15.88
N GLU A 198 -9.93 13.35 16.51
CA GLU A 198 -9.32 14.66 16.73
C GLU A 198 -8.07 14.55 17.62
N MET A 199 -8.12 13.71 18.67
CA MET A 199 -6.94 13.40 19.49
C MET A 199 -5.82 12.72 18.69
N LEU A 200 -6.16 11.93 17.67
CA LEU A 200 -5.20 11.36 16.71
C LEU A 200 -4.75 12.37 15.63
N SER A 201 -5.18 13.62 15.71
CA SER A 201 -4.93 14.67 14.72
C SER A 201 -5.45 14.32 13.32
N VAL A 202 -6.56 13.59 13.25
CA VAL A 202 -7.26 13.22 12.01
C VAL A 202 -8.48 14.11 11.84
N ASP A 203 -8.52 14.88 10.75
CA ASP A 203 -9.61 15.80 10.50
C ASP A 203 -10.86 15.15 9.87
N GLU A 204 -11.83 15.99 9.52
CA GLU A 204 -13.12 15.58 8.95
C GLU A 204 -13.01 14.97 7.54
N LEU A 205 -11.89 15.17 6.84
CA LEU A 205 -11.56 14.54 5.57
C LEU A 205 -10.62 13.33 5.74
N GLY A 206 -10.22 12.99 6.96
CA GLY A 206 -9.28 11.90 7.24
C GLY A 206 -7.80 12.27 7.03
N LEU A 207 -7.49 13.56 6.84
CA LEU A 207 -6.12 14.04 6.69
C LEU A 207 -5.40 14.04 8.03
N ASN A 208 -4.15 13.60 8.02
CA ASN A 208 -3.25 13.62 9.15
C ASN A 208 -2.38 14.89 9.10
N PRO A 209 -1.52 15.15 10.10
CA PRO A 209 -0.64 16.32 10.09
C PRO A 209 0.27 16.42 8.87
N MET A 210 0.76 15.29 8.32
CA MET A 210 1.64 15.28 7.16
C MET A 210 0.92 15.64 5.86
N ASP A 211 -0.32 15.17 5.68
CA ASP A 211 -1.15 15.55 4.53
C ASP A 211 -1.46 17.05 4.56
N LYS A 212 -1.82 17.58 5.73
CA LYS A 212 -2.06 19.02 5.92
C LYS A 212 -0.80 19.82 5.66
N LYS A 213 0.35 19.41 6.23
CA LYS A 213 1.66 20.05 6.01
C LYS A 213 2.03 20.04 4.53
N PHE A 214 1.76 18.94 3.81
CA PHE A 214 1.97 18.87 2.37
C PHE A 214 1.17 19.94 1.62
N LEU A 215 -0.14 20.05 1.88
CA LEU A 215 -1.01 21.05 1.25
C LEU A 215 -0.61 22.48 1.64
N GLU A 216 -0.25 22.69 2.91
CA GLU A 216 0.21 23.99 3.40
C GLU A 216 1.50 24.44 2.72
N VAL A 217 2.49 23.56 2.58
CA VAL A 217 3.72 23.88 1.87
C VAL A 217 3.42 24.19 0.41
N LEU A 218 2.59 23.36 -0.25
CA LEU A 218 2.22 23.58 -1.65
C LEU A 218 1.52 24.93 -1.86
N ILE A 219 0.57 25.28 -0.97
CA ILE A 219 -0.24 26.50 -1.08
C ILE A 219 0.53 27.74 -0.62
N LYS A 220 1.13 27.72 0.58
CA LYS A 220 1.73 28.91 1.22
C LYS A 220 3.14 29.20 0.70
N LYS A 221 3.94 28.17 0.40
CA LYS A 221 5.34 28.35 -0.05
C LYS A 221 5.47 28.42 -1.57
N PHE A 222 4.59 27.73 -2.29
CA PHE A 222 4.68 27.62 -3.75
C PHE A 222 3.43 28.15 -4.47
N ASN A 223 2.59 28.94 -3.80
CA ASN A 223 1.38 29.56 -4.37
C ASN A 223 0.45 28.58 -5.09
N GLY A 224 0.37 27.34 -4.60
CA GLY A 224 -0.45 26.27 -5.18
C GLY A 224 0.23 25.48 -6.29
N GLY A 225 1.48 25.76 -6.63
CA GLY A 225 2.26 25.05 -7.64
C GLY A 225 2.17 25.64 -9.06
N PRO A 226 2.70 24.95 -10.09
CA PRO A 226 3.19 23.57 -10.07
C PRO A 226 4.55 23.38 -9.38
N VAL A 227 4.72 22.29 -8.62
CA VAL A 227 5.98 21.93 -7.94
C VAL A 227 6.44 20.50 -8.24
N GLY A 228 7.72 20.30 -8.53
CA GLY A 228 8.31 18.97 -8.74
C GLY A 228 8.43 18.14 -7.45
N LEU A 229 8.53 16.81 -7.59
CA LEU A 229 8.62 15.88 -6.44
C LEU A 229 9.82 16.19 -5.55
N LYS A 230 10.99 16.35 -6.17
CA LYS A 230 12.26 16.71 -5.51
C LYS A 230 12.14 17.97 -4.66
N THR A 231 11.52 19.01 -5.21
CA THR A 231 11.34 20.29 -4.52
C THR A 231 10.35 20.15 -3.36
N MET A 232 9.26 19.40 -3.54
CA MET A 232 8.32 19.10 -2.44
C MET A 232 8.98 18.27 -1.33
N SER A 233 9.72 17.23 -1.71
CA SER A 233 10.50 16.37 -0.80
C SER A 233 11.48 17.20 0.03
N ALA A 234 12.28 18.05 -0.61
CA ALA A 234 13.21 18.95 0.09
C ALA A 234 12.49 19.96 1.00
N ALA A 235 11.32 20.47 0.61
CA ALA A 235 10.57 21.42 1.42
C ALA A 235 9.87 20.78 2.63
N LEU A 236 9.53 19.49 2.55
CA LEU A 236 8.87 18.75 3.62
C LEU A 236 9.86 18.01 4.55
N SER A 237 11.11 17.87 4.11
CA SER A 237 12.13 16.99 4.69
C SER A 237 11.68 15.53 4.72
N GLU A 238 11.10 15.06 3.62
CA GLU A 238 10.53 13.72 3.46
C GLU A 238 11.08 13.03 2.21
N GLU A 239 11.13 11.71 2.21
CA GLU A 239 11.54 10.94 1.03
C GLU A 239 10.53 11.08 -0.13
N GLU A 240 11.04 11.11 -1.37
CA GLU A 240 10.19 11.17 -2.58
C GLU A 240 9.18 10.01 -2.62
N ALA A 241 9.60 8.82 -2.21
CA ALA A 241 8.75 7.63 -2.15
C ALA A 241 7.62 7.77 -1.14
N THR A 242 7.88 8.31 0.06
CA THR A 242 6.85 8.57 1.07
C THR A 242 5.77 9.50 0.53
N ILE A 243 6.18 10.58 -0.14
CA ILE A 243 5.23 11.52 -0.74
C ILE A 243 4.38 10.83 -1.81
N GLU A 244 5.02 10.15 -2.76
CA GLU A 244 4.33 9.59 -3.92
C GLU A 244 3.47 8.36 -3.59
N GLU A 245 3.86 7.56 -2.59
CA GLU A 245 3.21 6.27 -2.30
C GLU A 245 2.26 6.33 -1.09
N VAL A 246 2.45 7.29 -0.19
CA VAL A 246 1.65 7.40 1.05
C VAL A 246 0.74 8.63 1.05
N ILE A 247 1.25 9.80 0.64
CA ILE A 247 0.54 11.08 0.77
C ILE A 247 -0.29 11.39 -0.49
N GLU A 248 0.34 11.44 -1.66
CA GLU A 248 -0.29 11.83 -2.93
C GLU A 248 -1.55 11.02 -3.27
N PRO A 249 -1.59 9.67 -3.13
CA PRO A 249 -2.72 8.88 -3.62
C PRO A 249 -4.05 9.30 -3.01
N TYR A 250 -4.06 9.60 -1.70
CA TYR A 250 -5.28 9.99 -1.01
C TYR A 250 -5.69 11.43 -1.31
N LEU A 251 -4.72 12.36 -1.37
CA LEU A 251 -5.00 13.75 -1.73
C LEU A 251 -5.55 13.88 -3.16
N ILE A 252 -5.04 13.07 -4.10
CA ILE A 252 -5.55 12.99 -5.47
C ILE A 252 -6.96 12.39 -5.47
N GLN A 253 -7.19 11.32 -4.72
CA GLN A 253 -8.51 10.68 -4.62
C GLN A 253 -9.59 11.63 -4.08
N LEU A 254 -9.26 12.48 -3.10
CA LEU A 254 -10.17 13.53 -2.60
C LEU A 254 -10.30 14.73 -3.56
N GLY A 255 -9.48 14.80 -4.60
CA GLY A 255 -9.39 15.93 -5.52
C GLY A 255 -8.83 17.20 -4.86
N LEU A 256 -7.98 17.06 -3.84
CA LEU A 256 -7.24 18.15 -3.19
C LEU A 256 -5.93 18.45 -3.93
N LEU A 257 -5.38 17.45 -4.62
CA LEU A 257 -4.14 17.54 -5.37
C LEU A 257 -4.33 17.10 -6.82
N GLU A 258 -3.76 17.85 -7.76
CA GLU A 258 -3.65 17.48 -9.16
C GLU A 258 -2.18 17.26 -9.54
N LYS A 259 -1.90 16.19 -10.30
CA LYS A 259 -0.55 15.88 -10.81
C LYS A 259 -0.49 16.21 -12.30
N THR A 260 0.31 17.20 -12.65
CA THR A 260 0.54 17.64 -14.03
C THR A 260 1.96 17.27 -14.48
N VAL A 261 2.23 17.39 -15.79
CA VAL A 261 3.60 17.21 -16.35
C VAL A 261 4.60 18.18 -15.70
N ARG A 262 4.16 19.38 -15.29
CA ARG A 262 5.01 20.39 -14.66
C ARG A 262 5.19 20.19 -13.15
N GLY A 263 4.37 19.34 -12.53
CA GLY A 263 4.40 19.10 -11.09
C GLY A 263 3.02 19.04 -10.44
N ARG A 264 3.04 19.12 -9.11
CA ARG A 264 1.89 19.05 -8.20
C ARG A 264 1.21 20.40 -8.11
N VAL A 265 -0.11 20.43 -8.21
CA VAL A 265 -0.93 21.64 -8.15
C VAL A 265 -2.05 21.47 -7.12
N ALA A 266 -2.22 22.45 -6.23
CA ALA A 266 -3.32 22.47 -5.28
C ALA A 266 -4.63 22.87 -5.98
N THR A 267 -5.69 22.11 -5.73
CA THR A 267 -7.02 22.41 -6.28
C THR A 267 -7.77 23.43 -5.43
N GLU A 268 -8.87 23.98 -5.95
CA GLU A 268 -9.73 24.89 -5.17
C GLU A 268 -10.28 24.24 -3.90
N LYS A 269 -10.51 22.92 -3.92
CA LYS A 269 -10.92 22.16 -2.73
C LYS A 269 -9.85 22.19 -1.64
N ALA A 270 -8.57 22.11 -2.00
CA ALA A 270 -7.47 22.22 -1.04
C ALA A 270 -7.41 23.61 -0.41
N TYR A 271 -7.58 24.66 -1.22
CA TYR A 271 -7.65 26.03 -0.72
C TYR A 271 -8.79 26.22 0.28
N ALA A 272 -10.00 25.79 -0.09
CA ALA A 272 -11.19 25.86 0.76
C ALA A 272 -11.00 25.08 2.06
N HIS A 273 -10.43 23.88 2.00
CA HIS A 273 -10.19 23.05 3.18
C HIS A 273 -9.21 23.69 4.18
N LEU A 274 -8.14 24.33 3.69
CA LEU A 274 -7.19 25.05 4.55
C LEU A 274 -7.65 26.46 4.94
N ASN A 275 -8.88 26.86 4.62
CA ASN A 275 -9.39 28.22 4.78
C ASN A 275 -8.45 29.28 4.17
N SER A 276 -7.91 28.97 2.99
CA SER A 276 -6.97 29.83 2.26
C SER A 276 -7.60 30.30 0.95
N HIS A 277 -7.34 31.55 0.54
CA HIS A 277 -7.85 32.09 -0.72
C HIS A 277 -6.85 31.87 -1.85
N LYS A 278 -7.34 31.38 -3.00
CA LYS A 278 -6.54 31.30 -4.22
C LYS A 278 -6.35 32.72 -4.76
N VAL A 279 -5.10 33.18 -4.82
CA VAL A 279 -4.78 34.43 -5.54
C VAL A 279 -5.07 34.18 -7.01
N LYS A 280 -6.10 34.82 -7.57
CA LYS A 280 -6.36 34.74 -9.02
C LYS A 280 -5.13 35.32 -9.71
N SER A 281 -4.39 34.49 -10.45
CA SER A 281 -3.41 35.03 -11.39
C SER A 281 -4.18 35.74 -12.49
N GLU A 282 -4.08 37.07 -12.52
CA GLU A 282 -4.46 37.85 -13.69
C GLU A 282 -3.60 37.32 -14.85
N LYS A 283 -4.25 36.62 -15.79
CA LYS A 283 -3.64 36.28 -17.07
C LYS A 283 -3.39 37.62 -17.79
N SER A 284 -2.13 38.04 -17.86
CA SER A 284 -1.64 38.95 -18.91
C SER A 284 -1.40 38.16 -20.19
#